data_AF-A0A1V4V5F6-F1
#
_entry.id   AF-A0A1V4V5F6-F1
#
_cell.length_a   1.000
_cell.length_b   1.000
_cell.length_c   1.000
_cell.angle_alpha   90.00
_cell.angle_beta   90.00
_cell.angle_gamma   90.00
#
_symmetry.space_group_name_H-M   'P 1'
#
loop_
_entity.id
_entity.type
_entity.pdbx_description
1 polymer ?
#
loop_
_entity_poly.entity_id
_entity_poly.type
_entity_poly.pdbx_seq_one_letter_code
_entity_poly.pdbx_strand_id
1 'polypeptide(L)'
;MAHLAEEMIRMNRKKQEEIRGFLAWLEDFIGAGVDDLSNKTKVQAYYEIEFPELLAVLKKKKRKLACDPSRRAFGEDLRREYSATVEKLAPLLLRIGEVDRLIDAIVYRLYGLTAEEVAIVEGSLS
;
A
#
# COMPACT_ATOMS: atom_id res chain seq x y z
N MET A 1 16.71 16.80 11.29
CA MET A 1 16.28 15.42 11.60
C MET A 1 14.91 15.36 12.24
N ALA A 2 14.64 16.05 13.37
CA ALA A 2 13.32 16.05 14.01
C ALA A 2 12.14 16.36 13.06
N HIS A 3 12.27 17.40 12.24
CA HIS A 3 11.24 17.75 11.24
C HIS A 3 10.98 16.66 10.19
N LEU A 4 12.02 15.98 9.69
CA LEU A 4 11.85 14.90 8.70
C LEU A 4 11.19 13.67 9.32
N ALA A 5 11.54 13.35 10.57
CA ALA A 5 10.90 12.26 11.31
C ALA A 5 9.42 12.54 11.59
N GLU A 6 9.08 13.78 11.98
CA GLU A 6 7.69 14.22 12.18
C GLU A 6 6.87 14.16 10.87
N GLU A 7 7.45 14.64 9.77
CA GLU A 7 6.85 14.54 8.43
C GLU A 7 6.61 13.08 8.04
N MET A 8 7.58 12.20 8.30
CA MET A 8 7.47 10.77 8.00
C MET A 8 6.36 10.09 8.81
N ILE A 9 6.23 10.41 10.10
CA ILE A 9 5.14 9.92 10.95
C ILE A 9 3.79 10.40 10.41
N ARG A 10 3.68 11.68 10.05
CA ARG A 10 2.45 12.28 9.51
C ARG A 10 2.03 11.62 8.20
N MET A 11 2.95 11.45 7.25
CA MET A 11 2.67 10.82 5.96
C MET A 11 2.30 9.35 6.10
N ASN A 12 3.02 8.60 6.94
CA ASN A 12 2.68 7.21 7.21
C ASN A 12 1.30 7.06 7.87
N ARG A 13 0.94 7.96 8.80
CA ARG A 13 -0.41 7.97 9.38
C ARG A 13 -1.48 8.19 8.31
N LYS A 14 -1.27 9.16 7.40
CA LYS A 14 -2.19 9.42 6.30
C LYS A 14 -2.29 8.23 5.33
N LYS A 15 -1.16 7.61 4.97
CA LYS A 15 -1.14 6.35 4.18
C LYS A 15 -2.01 5.28 4.84
N GLN A 16 -1.82 5.05 6.15
CA GLN A 16 -2.58 4.04 6.90
C GLN A 16 -4.05 4.38 7.06
N GLU A 17 -4.42 5.65 7.07
CA GLU A 17 -5.81 6.09 7.08
C GLU A 17 -6.51 5.77 5.75
N GLU A 18 -5.91 6.11 4.62
CA GLU A 18 -6.47 5.78 3.28
C GLU A 18 -6.58 4.26 3.08
N ILE A 19 -5.56 3.48 3.48
CA ILE A 19 -5.60 2.02 3.40
C ILE A 19 -6.75 1.46 4.25
N ARG A 20 -6.88 1.89 5.50
CA ARG A 20 -7.97 1.43 6.38
C ARG A 20 -9.34 1.81 5.84
N GLY A 21 -9.48 3.01 5.28
CA GLY A 21 -10.72 3.46 4.64
C GLY A 21 -11.14 2.54 3.49
N PHE A 22 -10.21 2.23 2.59
CA PHE A 22 -10.46 1.30 1.49
C PHE A 22 -10.81 -0.11 1.98
N LEU A 23 -10.07 -0.64 2.96
CA LEU A 23 -10.32 -1.99 3.46
C LEU A 23 -11.67 -2.10 4.17
N ALA A 24 -12.04 -1.13 5.00
CA ALA A 24 -13.35 -1.09 5.64
C ALA A 24 -14.48 -1.02 4.59
N TRP A 25 -14.34 -0.13 3.60
CA TRP A 25 -15.27 -0.07 2.48
C TRP A 25 -15.35 -1.40 1.73
N LEU A 26 -14.22 -2.07 1.50
CA LEU A 26 -14.17 -3.34 0.80
C LEU A 26 -14.89 -4.44 1.59
N GLU A 27 -14.71 -4.51 2.91
CA GLU A 27 -15.40 -5.46 3.79
C GLU A 27 -16.91 -5.29 3.73
N ASP A 28 -17.39 -4.04 3.80
CA ASP A 28 -18.81 -3.71 3.66
C ASP A 28 -19.33 -4.07 2.25
N PHE A 29 -18.54 -3.76 1.22
CA PHE A 29 -18.90 -3.98 -0.18
C PHE A 29 -19.01 -5.47 -0.53
N ILE A 30 -18.11 -6.30 -0.01
CA ILE A 30 -18.10 -7.75 -0.28
C ILE A 30 -18.88 -8.57 0.76
N GLY A 31 -19.24 -7.96 1.89
CA GLY A 31 -19.92 -8.60 3.02
C GLY A 31 -19.08 -9.69 3.71
N ALA A 32 -17.75 -9.56 3.68
CA ALA A 32 -16.82 -10.51 4.29
C ALA A 32 -15.57 -9.78 4.78
N GLY A 33 -14.99 -10.23 5.90
CA GLY A 33 -13.76 -9.66 6.44
C GLY A 33 -12.56 -9.92 5.53
N VAL A 34 -11.61 -8.99 5.49
CA VAL A 34 -10.36 -9.16 4.74
C VAL A 34 -9.56 -10.37 5.25
N ASP A 35 -9.67 -10.67 6.55
CA ASP A 35 -9.06 -11.85 7.17
C ASP A 35 -9.67 -13.19 6.68
N ASP A 36 -10.90 -13.18 6.16
CA ASP A 36 -11.56 -14.38 5.61
C ASP A 36 -11.16 -14.68 4.16
N LEU A 37 -10.49 -13.73 3.50
CA LEU A 37 -10.02 -13.83 2.13
C LEU A 37 -8.73 -14.67 2.05
N SER A 38 -8.58 -15.39 0.94
CA SER A 38 -7.26 -15.95 0.59
C SER A 38 -6.31 -14.81 0.24
N ASN A 39 -5.05 -14.92 0.65
CA ASN A 39 -4.02 -13.91 0.38
C ASN A 39 -4.34 -12.54 0.99
N LYS A 40 -4.81 -12.49 2.24
CA LYS A 40 -5.09 -11.25 2.96
C LYS A 40 -3.98 -10.20 2.87
N THR A 41 -2.71 -10.62 2.89
CA THR A 41 -1.56 -9.72 2.73
C THR A 41 -1.58 -8.98 1.39
N LYS A 42 -1.97 -9.64 0.29
CA LYS A 42 -2.14 -8.99 -1.03
C LYS A 42 -3.31 -8.01 -1.05
N VAL A 43 -4.38 -8.31 -0.32
CA VAL A 43 -5.53 -7.40 -0.20
C VAL A 43 -5.17 -6.19 0.65
N GLN A 44 -4.42 -6.39 1.74
CA GLN A 44 -3.92 -5.31 2.59
C GLN A 44 -2.92 -4.41 1.85
N ALA A 45 -2.09 -5.00 0.97
CA ALA A 45 -1.15 -4.33 0.08
C ALA A 45 -1.74 -4.12 -1.33
N TYR A 46 -3.05 -3.88 -1.46
CA TYR A 46 -3.70 -3.75 -2.77
C TYR A 46 -3.08 -2.67 -3.66
N TYR A 47 -2.48 -1.64 -3.06
CA TYR A 47 -1.84 -0.52 -3.76
C TYR A 47 -0.49 -0.91 -4.40
N GLU A 48 0.01 -2.12 -4.14
CA GLU A 48 1.25 -2.68 -4.71
C GLU A 48 0.98 -3.66 -5.85
N ILE A 49 -0.29 -3.98 -6.13
CA ILE A 49 -0.72 -4.92 -7.18
C ILE A 49 -1.65 -4.23 -8.15
N GLU A 50 -1.78 -4.77 -9.36
CA GLU A 50 -2.72 -4.23 -10.34
C GLU A 50 -4.17 -4.63 -10.03
N PHE A 51 -5.14 -3.80 -10.45
CA PHE A 51 -6.57 -4.06 -10.25
C PHE A 51 -7.02 -5.48 -10.69
N PRO A 52 -6.59 -6.04 -11.84
CA PRO A 52 -6.97 -7.38 -12.24
C PRO A 52 -6.54 -8.45 -11.24
N GLU A 53 -5.40 -8.26 -10.54
CA GLU A 53 -4.94 -9.17 -9.50
C GLU A 53 -5.83 -9.11 -8.27
N LEU A 54 -6.19 -7.92 -7.81
CA LEU A 54 -7.12 -7.74 -6.70
C LEU A 54 -8.47 -8.41 -7.00
N LEU A 55 -9.02 -8.17 -8.20
CA LEU A 55 -10.27 -8.78 -8.63
C LEU A 55 -10.15 -10.32 -8.69
N ALA A 56 -9.01 -10.85 -9.14
CA ALA A 56 -8.77 -12.29 -9.18
C ALA A 56 -8.74 -12.91 -7.78
N VAL A 57 -8.16 -12.22 -6.78
CA VAL A 57 -8.17 -12.65 -5.37
C VAL A 57 -9.60 -12.77 -4.86
N LEU A 58 -10.45 -11.77 -5.12
CA LEU A 58 -11.86 -11.80 -4.70
C LEU A 58 -12.66 -12.90 -5.40
N LYS A 59 -12.46 -13.09 -6.72
CA LYS A 59 -13.12 -14.16 -7.49
C LYS A 59 -12.80 -15.56 -6.97
N LYS A 60 -11.59 -15.80 -6.47
CA LYS A 60 -11.22 -17.10 -5.85
C LYS A 60 -12.08 -17.45 -4.64
N LYS A 61 -12.63 -16.45 -3.93
CA LYS A 61 -13.48 -16.64 -2.76
C LYS A 61 -14.93 -16.23 -2.97
N LYS A 62 -15.40 -16.16 -4.22
CA LYS A 62 -16.78 -15.76 -4.56
C LYS A 62 -17.90 -16.42 -3.76
N ARG A 63 -17.72 -17.67 -3.28
CA ARG A 63 -18.71 -18.40 -2.46
C ARG A 63 -18.84 -17.88 -1.04
N LYS A 64 -17.85 -17.14 -0.54
CA LYS A 64 -17.85 -16.52 0.79
C LYS A 64 -18.33 -15.07 0.77
N LEU A 65 -18.47 -14.47 -0.42
CA LEU A 65 -18.87 -13.08 -0.56
C LEU A 65 -20.39 -12.99 -0.60
N ALA A 66 -20.94 -11.91 -0.06
CA ALA A 66 -22.37 -11.62 -0.14
C ALA A 66 -22.82 -11.23 -1.56
N CYS A 67 -21.88 -10.78 -2.40
CA CYS A 67 -22.10 -10.34 -3.77
C CYS A 67 -21.28 -11.16 -4.78
N ASP A 68 -21.76 -11.26 -6.03
CA ASP A 68 -21.03 -11.98 -7.10
C ASP A 68 -19.94 -11.08 -7.75
N PRO A 69 -18.64 -11.39 -7.55
CA PRO A 69 -17.53 -10.62 -8.12
C PRO A 69 -17.37 -10.80 -9.64
N SER A 70 -18.20 -11.64 -10.27
CA SER A 70 -18.25 -11.83 -11.72
C SER A 70 -19.17 -10.82 -12.41
N ARG A 71 -20.02 -10.12 -11.65
CA ARG A 71 -20.91 -9.09 -12.18
C ARG A 71 -20.10 -7.88 -12.64
N ARG A 72 -20.50 -7.31 -13.79
CA ARG A 72 -19.87 -6.10 -14.33
C ARG A 72 -19.93 -4.92 -13.35
N ALA A 73 -21.11 -4.66 -12.78
CA ALA A 73 -21.31 -3.58 -11.81
C ALA A 73 -20.35 -3.69 -10.61
N PHE A 74 -20.15 -4.91 -10.08
CA PHE A 74 -19.19 -5.15 -9.00
C PHE A 74 -17.76 -4.72 -9.40
N GLY A 75 -17.33 -5.12 -10.60
CA GLY A 75 -16.00 -4.76 -11.09
C GLY A 75 -15.85 -3.26 -11.36
N GLU A 76 -16.91 -2.57 -11.79
CA GLU A 76 -16.90 -1.13 -12.02
C GLU A 76 -16.82 -0.35 -10.70
N ASP A 77 -17.64 -0.71 -9.70
CA ASP A 77 -17.61 -0.08 -8.37
C ASP A 77 -16.26 -0.31 -7.67
N LEU A 78 -15.77 -1.56 -7.68
CA LEU A 78 -14.45 -1.89 -7.13
C LEU A 78 -13.33 -1.13 -7.83
N ARG A 79 -13.39 -1.01 -9.17
CA ARG A 79 -12.39 -0.27 -9.93
C ARG A 79 -12.42 1.21 -9.56
N ARG A 80 -13.60 1.80 -9.41
CA ARG A 80 -13.76 3.21 -9.06
C ARG A 80 -13.09 3.50 -7.72
N GLU A 81 -13.38 2.70 -6.70
CA GLU A 81 -12.83 2.93 -5.37
C GLU A 81 -11.33 2.61 -5.30
N TYR A 82 -10.90 1.53 -5.96
CA TYR A 82 -9.49 1.17 -6.10
C TYR A 82 -8.70 2.31 -6.75
N SER A 83 -9.14 2.79 -7.91
CA SER A 83 -8.45 3.85 -8.63
C SER A 83 -8.43 5.15 -7.84
N ALA A 84 -9.54 5.53 -7.21
CA ALA A 84 -9.60 6.72 -6.38
C ALA A 84 -8.62 6.67 -5.20
N THR A 85 -8.49 5.51 -4.55
CA THR A 85 -7.57 5.40 -3.41
C THR A 85 -6.12 5.29 -3.84
N VAL A 86 -5.82 4.55 -4.92
CA VAL A 86 -4.46 4.49 -5.49
C VAL A 86 -3.99 5.86 -5.96
N GLU A 87 -4.85 6.67 -6.56
CA GLU A 87 -4.52 8.03 -6.99
C GLU A 87 -4.15 8.93 -5.79
N LYS A 88 -4.80 8.76 -4.64
CA LYS A 88 -4.43 9.46 -3.40
C LYS A 88 -3.13 8.93 -2.78
N LEU A 89 -2.92 7.61 -2.84
CA LEU A 89 -1.76 6.95 -2.25
C LEU A 89 -0.48 7.17 -3.05
N ALA A 90 -0.56 7.24 -4.38
CA ALA A 90 0.60 7.39 -5.26
C ALA A 90 1.53 8.57 -4.88
N PRO A 91 1.05 9.82 -4.73
CA PRO A 91 1.91 10.92 -4.32
C PRO A 91 2.44 10.77 -2.89
N LEU A 92 1.68 10.13 -1.99
CA LEU A 92 2.12 9.87 -0.61
C LEU A 92 3.26 8.85 -0.57
N LEU A 93 3.14 7.75 -1.32
CA LEU A 93 4.15 6.70 -1.42
C LEU A 93 5.44 7.24 -2.03
N LEU A 94 5.32 8.05 -3.10
CA LEU A 94 6.46 8.71 -3.71
C LEU A 94 7.19 9.58 -2.68
N ARG A 95 6.43 10.43 -1.96
CA ARG A 95 7.02 11.35 -0.99
C ARG A 95 7.64 10.63 0.20
N ILE A 96 7.02 9.57 0.69
CA ILE A 96 7.59 8.72 1.75
C ILE A 96 8.93 8.16 1.29
N GLY A 97 9.01 7.59 0.08
CA GLY A 97 10.27 7.03 -0.45
C GLY A 97 11.35 8.09 -0.68
N GLU A 98 11.00 9.32 -1.06
CA GLU A 98 11.97 10.42 -1.14
C GLU A 98 12.54 10.81 0.21
N VAL A 99 11.69 10.92 1.23
CA VAL A 99 12.12 11.30 2.58
C VAL A 99 12.95 10.19 3.22
N ASP A 100 12.60 8.93 2.98
CA ASP A 100 13.35 7.75 3.42
C ASP A 100 14.80 7.78 2.90
N ARG A 101 14.97 7.92 1.57
CA ARG A 101 16.30 8.07 0.95
C ARG A 101 17.08 9.27 1.48
N LEU A 102 16.40 10.38 1.77
CA LEU A 102 17.04 11.56 2.35
C LEU A 102 17.53 11.28 3.77
N ILE A 103 16.74 10.55 4.57
CA ILE A 103 17.14 10.13 5.91
C ILE A 103 18.36 9.22 5.83
N ASP A 104 18.37 8.21 4.96
CA ASP A 104 19.51 7.32 4.75
C ASP A 104 20.78 8.10 4.38
N ALA A 105 20.68 9.02 3.41
CA ALA A 105 21.79 9.86 3.01
C ALA A 105 22.33 10.73 4.16
N ILE A 106 21.47 11.22 5.05
CA ILE A 106 21.91 11.95 6.24
C ILE A 106 22.58 11.00 7.24
N VAL A 107 22.04 9.80 7.45
CA VAL A 107 22.62 8.78 8.33
C VAL A 107 24.01 8.37 7.85
N TYR A 108 24.18 8.06 6.56
CA TYR A 108 25.48 7.73 5.98
C TYR A 108 26.50 8.86 6.18
N ARG A 109 26.09 10.11 5.98
CA ARG A 109 26.96 11.28 6.23
C ARG A 109 27.32 11.46 7.70
N LEU A 110 26.40 11.17 8.62
CA LEU A 110 26.66 11.24 10.07
C LEU A 110 27.66 10.18 10.52
N TYR A 111 27.63 9.00 9.93
CA TYR A 111 28.59 7.93 10.18
C TYR A 111 29.86 8.05 9.33
N GLY A 112 29.93 9.00 8.40
CA GLY A 112 31.11 9.26 7.56
C GLY A 112 31.38 8.19 6.50
N LEU A 113 30.34 7.47 6.06
CA LEU A 113 30.50 6.39 5.09
C LEU A 113 30.98 6.92 3.74
N THR A 114 31.87 6.17 3.09
CA THR A 114 32.25 6.41 1.69
C THR A 114 31.21 5.84 0.73
N ALA A 115 31.32 6.20 -0.55
CA ALA A 115 30.41 5.69 -1.58
C ALA A 115 30.47 4.16 -1.71
N GLU A 116 31.65 3.57 -1.50
CA GLU A 116 31.86 2.13 -1.49
C GLU A 116 31.13 1.46 -0.32
N GLU A 117 31.21 2.05 0.88
CA GLU A 117 30.54 1.54 2.07
C GLU A 117 29.01 1.66 1.94
N VAL A 118 28.51 2.77 1.39
CA VAL A 118 27.08 2.94 1.08
C VAL A 118 26.60 1.87 0.10
N ALA A 119 27.35 1.62 -0.98
CA ALA A 119 26.97 0.61 -1.97
C ALA A 119 26.92 -0.81 -1.37
N ILE A 120 27.81 -1.13 -0.43
CA ILE A 120 27.78 -2.40 0.31
C ILE A 120 26.52 -2.50 1.18
N VAL A 121 26.17 -1.43 1.90
CA VAL A 121 24.97 -1.39 2.75
C VAL A 121 23.69 -1.53 1.91
N GLU A 122 23.54 -0.73 0.85
CA GLU A 122 22.37 -0.79 -0.03
C GLU A 122 22.24 -2.14 -0.76
N GLY A 123 23.36 -2.72 -1.19
CA GLY A 123 23.39 -4.05 -1.79
C GLY A 123 23.00 -5.20 -0.85
N SER A 124 23.08 -4.98 0.47
CA SER A 124 22.66 -5.98 1.48
C SER A 124 21.18 -5.90 1.87
N LEU A 125 20.49 -4.80 1.50
CA LEU A 125 19.08 -4.54 1.78
C LEU A 125 18.14 -4.92 0.63
N SER A 126 18.71 -5.30 -0.53
CA SER A 126 18.00 -5.70 -1.76
C SER A 126 17.67 -7.19 -1.76
#